data_AF-A0A1L9U1S1-F1
#
_entry.id   AF-A0A1L9U1S1-F1
#
_cell.length_a   1.000
_cell.length_b   1.000
_cell.length_c   1.000
_cell.angle_alpha   90.00
_cell.angle_beta   90.00
_cell.angle_gamma   90.00
#
_symmetry.space_group_name_H-M   'P 1'
#
loop_
_entity.id
_entity.type
_entity.pdbx_description
1 polymer ?
#
loop_
_entity_poly.entity_id
_entity_poly.type
_entity_poly.pdbx_seq_one_letter_code
_entity_poly.pdbx_strand_id
1 'polypeptide(L)'
;MASLQMQNRTLSRVIENSKIRFLCPQCLKGFPRSDALYEHFRRTSDEIHDGLDMRRTDFDRFFSCYQVALRASILPAQLPFGAKCFEYRFIVEHYGEGDENRQSVCQTNNTNTGASE
;
A
#
# COMPACT_ATOMS: atom_id res chain seq x y z
N MET A 1 14.60 -3.59 -22.35
CA MET A 1 14.61 -2.58 -21.27
C MET A 1 14.30 -1.16 -21.74
N ALA A 2 14.87 -0.65 -22.85
CA ALA A 2 14.64 0.72 -23.32
C ALA A 2 13.15 1.06 -23.61
N SER A 3 12.40 0.14 -24.24
CA SER A 3 10.97 0.33 -24.51
C SER A 3 10.15 0.48 -23.22
N LEU A 4 10.37 -0.39 -22.23
CA LEU A 4 9.68 -0.32 -20.94
C LEU A 4 10.01 0.97 -20.16
N GLN A 5 11.28 1.40 -20.17
CA GLN A 5 11.68 2.67 -19.56
C GLN A 5 10.98 3.85 -20.23
N MET A 6 10.83 3.83 -21.55
CA MET A 6 10.12 4.88 -22.29
C MET A 6 8.62 4.88 -22.00
N GLN A 7 8.00 3.70 -21.89
CA GLN A 7 6.60 3.56 -21.48
C GLN A 7 6.39 4.13 -20.07
N ASN A 8 7.22 3.74 -19.10
CA ASN A 8 7.13 4.26 -17.73
C ASN A 8 7.29 5.77 -17.66
N ARG A 9 8.27 6.35 -18.36
CA ARG A 9 8.44 7.81 -18.44
C ARG A 9 7.21 8.51 -19.02
N THR A 10 6.58 7.91 -20.02
CA THR A 10 5.37 8.46 -20.64
C THR A 10 4.19 8.41 -19.67
N LEU A 11 4.01 7.29 -18.98
CA LEU A 11 2.98 7.13 -17.95
C LEU A 11 3.18 8.11 -16.79
N SER A 12 4.41 8.30 -16.31
CA SER A 12 4.72 9.30 -15.28
C SER A 12 4.33 10.70 -15.72
N ARG A 13 4.63 11.09 -16.97
CA ARG A 13 4.21 12.40 -17.52
C ARG A 13 2.69 12.53 -17.61
N VAL A 14 1.97 11.46 -17.96
CA VAL A 14 0.50 11.46 -18.00
C VAL A 14 -0.06 11.69 -16.59
N ILE A 15 0.50 11.03 -15.58
CA ILE A 15 0.09 11.20 -14.18
C ILE A 15 0.43 12.61 -13.68
N GLU A 16 1.61 13.14 -13.99
CA GLU A 16 2.02 14.51 -13.63
C GLU A 16 1.10 15.59 -14.21
N ASN A 17 0.61 15.39 -15.44
CA ASN A 17 -0.35 16.28 -16.08
C ASN A 17 -1.81 16.01 -15.65
N SER A 18 -2.04 14.93 -14.89
CA SER A 18 -3.34 14.64 -14.30
C SER A 18 -3.54 15.42 -13.00
N LYS A 19 -4.77 15.40 -12.47
CA LYS A 19 -5.04 15.95 -11.14
C LYS A 19 -4.65 15.00 -10.00
N ILE A 20 -4.09 13.82 -10.27
CA ILE A 20 -3.79 12.81 -9.26
C ILE A 20 -2.54 13.23 -8.49
N ARG A 21 -2.68 13.36 -7.17
CA ARG A 21 -1.56 13.64 -6.25
C ARG A 21 -1.33 12.51 -5.27
N PHE A 22 -2.40 11.87 -4.83
CA PHE A 22 -2.37 10.80 -3.85
C PHE A 22 -2.94 9.51 -4.44
N LEU A 23 -2.41 8.38 -4.01
CA LEU A 23 -2.90 7.05 -4.37
C LEU A 23 -3.31 6.30 -3.11
N CYS A 24 -4.41 5.55 -3.19
CA CYS A 24 -4.64 4.48 -2.23
C CYS A 24 -3.68 3.31 -2.57
N PRO A 25 -2.81 2.87 -1.65
CA PRO A 25 -1.87 1.79 -1.91
C PRO A 25 -2.60 0.47 -2.20
N GLN A 26 -3.74 0.21 -1.54
CA GLN A 26 -4.49 -1.03 -1.74
C GLN A 26 -5.22 -1.06 -3.09
N CYS A 27 -5.88 0.03 -3.48
CA CYS A 27 -6.72 0.07 -4.69
C CYS A 27 -6.02 0.63 -5.93
N LEU A 28 -4.86 1.26 -5.76
CA LEU A 28 -4.20 2.10 -6.78
C LEU A 28 -5.09 3.19 -7.39
N LYS A 29 -6.13 3.61 -6.64
CA LYS A 29 -7.04 4.67 -7.04
C LYS A 29 -6.43 6.05 -6.76
N GLY A 30 -6.53 6.94 -7.73
CA GLY A 30 -6.00 8.30 -7.66
C GLY A 30 -6.95 9.33 -7.07
N PHE A 31 -6.39 10.24 -6.27
CA PHE A 31 -7.10 11.32 -5.61
C PHE A 31 -6.33 12.65 -5.76
N PRO A 32 -7.03 13.77 -5.97
CA PRO A 32 -6.38 15.08 -6.12
C PRO A 32 -5.95 15.71 -4.81
N ARG A 33 -6.54 15.28 -3.69
CA ARG A 33 -6.31 15.84 -2.36
C ARG A 33 -6.31 14.72 -1.31
N SER A 34 -5.64 14.96 -0.19
CA SER A 34 -5.54 13.99 0.90
C SER A 34 -6.86 13.80 1.64
N ASP A 35 -7.69 14.83 1.77
CA ASP A 35 -9.02 14.74 2.40
C ASP A 35 -9.93 13.75 1.67
N ALA A 36 -9.94 13.79 0.34
CA ALA A 36 -10.68 12.85 -0.51
C ALA A 36 -10.16 11.41 -0.38
N LEU A 37 -8.84 11.23 -0.17
CA LEU A 37 -8.24 9.93 0.09
C LEU A 37 -8.68 9.37 1.45
N TYR A 38 -8.60 10.18 2.51
CA TYR A 38 -9.03 9.73 3.84
C TYR A 38 -10.56 9.51 3.90
N GLU A 39 -11.34 10.27 3.13
CA GLU A 39 -12.76 9.97 2.94
C GLU A 39 -12.97 8.63 2.22
N HIS A 40 -12.15 8.31 1.23
CA HIS A 40 -12.16 7.00 0.58
C HIS A 40 -11.86 5.87 1.59
N PHE A 41 -10.91 6.06 2.51
CA PHE A 41 -10.62 5.09 3.57
C PHE A 41 -11.85 4.83 4.44
N ARG A 42 -12.46 5.90 4.97
CA ARG A 42 -13.66 5.77 5.82
C ARG A 42 -14.89 5.18 5.13
N ARG A 43 -15.02 5.34 3.81
CA ARG A 43 -16.14 4.78 3.03
C ARG A 43 -15.91 3.34 2.62
N THR A 44 -14.65 2.91 2.52
CA THR A 44 -14.29 1.57 2.09
C THR A 44 -14.10 0.73 3.34
N SER A 45 -15.21 0.13 3.81
CA SER A 45 -15.26 -0.61 5.09
C SER A 45 -14.57 -1.97 4.98
N ASP A 46 -13.25 -1.97 4.83
CA ASP A 46 -12.39 -3.17 4.93
C ASP A 46 -11.22 -2.93 5.88
N GLU A 47 -10.67 -4.04 6.39
CA GLU A 47 -9.65 -4.00 7.45
C GLU A 47 -8.39 -3.20 7.06
N ILE A 48 -8.03 -3.20 5.77
CA ILE A 48 -6.85 -2.49 5.27
C ILE A 48 -7.12 -0.99 5.25
N HIS A 49 -8.23 -0.56 4.65
CA HIS A 49 -8.59 0.86 4.59
C HIS A 49 -8.86 1.46 5.98
N ASP A 50 -9.49 0.70 6.88
CA ASP A 50 -9.67 1.08 8.27
C ASP A 50 -8.31 1.33 8.94
N GLY A 51 -7.34 0.44 8.74
CA GLY A 51 -5.98 0.65 9.23
C GLY A 51 -5.27 1.86 8.60
N LEU A 52 -5.46 2.11 7.30
CA LEU A 52 -4.88 3.25 6.61
C LEU A 52 -5.39 4.61 7.13
N ASP A 53 -6.62 4.69 7.65
CA ASP A 53 -7.18 5.89 8.30
C ASP A 53 -6.56 6.14 9.69
N MET A 54 -6.01 5.12 10.35
CA MET A 54 -5.55 5.17 11.75
C MET A 54 -4.18 5.79 11.99
N ARG A 55 -3.53 6.40 10.98
CA ARG A 55 -2.15 6.93 11.08
C ARG A 55 -1.88 7.81 12.32
N ARG A 56 -2.88 8.56 12.77
CA ARG A 56 -2.76 9.49 13.91
C ARG A 56 -3.11 8.87 15.26
N THR A 57 -3.92 7.81 15.28
CA THR A 57 -4.48 7.22 16.49
C THR A 57 -3.78 5.92 16.88
N ASP A 58 -3.36 5.14 15.89
CA ASP A 58 -2.68 3.86 16.07
C ASP A 58 -1.68 3.68 14.91
N PHE A 59 -0.43 4.08 15.17
CA PHE A 59 0.61 4.05 14.15
C PHE A 59 1.02 2.62 13.78
N ASP A 60 1.02 1.68 14.74
CA ASP A 60 1.43 0.30 14.51
C ASP A 60 0.42 -0.44 13.63
N ARG A 61 -0.88 -0.25 13.90
CA ARG A 61 -1.94 -0.76 13.03
C ARG A 61 -1.93 -0.10 11.67
N PHE A 62 -1.73 1.21 11.61
CA PHE A 62 -1.56 1.92 10.33
C PHE A 62 -0.40 1.33 9.53
N PHE A 63 0.77 1.15 10.15
CA PHE A 63 1.98 0.75 9.47
C PHE A 63 1.91 -0.69 8.96
N SER A 64 1.35 -1.61 9.75
CA SER A 64 1.11 -3.00 9.32
C SER A 64 0.15 -3.08 8.12
N CYS A 65 -1.00 -2.38 8.17
CA CYS A 65 -1.92 -2.29 7.04
C CYS A 65 -1.28 -1.59 5.82
N TYR A 66 -0.42 -0.59 6.05
CA TYR A 66 0.28 0.13 5.00
C TYR A 66 1.27 -0.77 4.24
N GLN A 67 2.07 -1.58 4.94
CA GLN A 67 2.99 -2.54 4.32
C GLN A 67 2.24 -3.59 3.49
N VAL A 68 1.10 -4.08 4.00
CA VAL A 68 0.23 -5.00 3.26
C VAL A 68 -0.31 -4.35 1.99
N ALA A 69 -0.84 -3.12 2.11
CA ALA A 69 -1.40 -2.39 0.98
C ALA A 69 -0.36 -2.06 -0.09
N LEU A 70 0.86 -1.68 0.31
CA LEU A 70 1.96 -1.35 -0.58
C LEU A 70 2.61 -2.61 -1.21
N ARG A 71 2.33 -3.80 -0.65
CA ARG A 71 2.98 -5.06 -1.00
C ARG A 71 4.51 -4.99 -0.85
N ALA A 72 4.97 -4.27 0.16
CA ALA A 72 6.39 -4.04 0.39
C ALA A 72 6.71 -3.95 1.87
N SER A 73 7.88 -4.50 2.24
CA SER A 73 8.44 -4.42 3.58
C SER A 73 9.34 -3.20 3.69
N ILE A 74 8.75 -2.01 3.77
CA ILE A 74 9.51 -0.77 4.00
C ILE A 74 9.73 -0.55 5.49
N LEU A 75 10.75 0.24 5.87
CA LEU A 75 11.02 0.61 7.25
C LEU A 75 10.19 1.85 7.66
N PRO A 76 9.78 1.99 8.95
CA PRO A 76 9.07 3.19 9.42
C PRO A 76 9.82 4.49 9.14
N ALA A 77 11.16 4.47 9.22
CA ALA A 77 12.02 5.62 8.97
C ALA A 77 12.00 6.11 7.51
N GLN A 78 11.58 5.27 6.57
CA GLN A 78 11.45 5.63 5.15
C GLN A 78 10.10 6.27 4.83
N LEU A 79 9.11 6.22 5.74
CA LEU A 79 7.80 6.82 5.47
C LEU A 79 7.87 8.35 5.46
N PRO A 80 7.39 8.99 4.38
CA PRO A 80 7.19 10.41 4.37
C PRO A 80 6.18 10.86 5.45
N PHE A 81 6.38 12.07 5.95
CA PHE A 81 5.52 12.63 6.99
C PHE A 81 4.11 13.00 6.48
N GLY A 82 3.10 12.75 7.31
CA GLY A 82 1.71 13.11 7.06
C GLY A 82 1.09 12.32 5.91
N ALA A 83 0.29 12.99 5.09
CA ALA A 83 -0.32 12.38 3.91
C ALA A 83 0.68 12.13 2.77
N LYS A 84 1.95 12.57 2.89
CA LYS A 84 2.95 12.41 1.84
C LYS A 84 3.33 10.96 1.59
N CYS A 85 3.14 10.07 2.56
CA CYS A 85 3.34 8.64 2.34
C CYS A 85 2.37 8.11 1.26
N PHE A 86 1.23 8.75 1.04
CA PHE A 86 0.30 8.39 -0.02
C PHE A 86 0.51 9.15 -1.33
N GLU A 87 1.54 9.99 -1.46
CA GLU A 87 1.80 10.68 -2.73
C GLU A 87 2.11 9.67 -3.84
N TYR A 88 1.59 9.93 -5.04
CA TYR A 88 1.67 8.96 -6.14
C TYR A 88 3.12 8.57 -6.46
N ARG A 89 4.08 9.51 -6.34
CA ARG A 89 5.49 9.27 -6.59
C ARG A 89 6.05 8.23 -5.63
N PHE A 90 5.76 8.40 -4.34
CA PHE A 90 6.23 7.49 -3.31
C PHE A 90 5.64 6.09 -3.49
N ILE A 91 4.32 6.02 -3.72
CA ILE A 91 3.63 4.74 -3.93
C ILE A 91 4.19 4.03 -5.16
N VAL A 92 4.29 4.70 -6.31
CA VAL A 92 4.81 4.09 -7.55
C VAL A 92 6.25 3.59 -7.40
N GLU A 93 7.08 4.28 -6.62
CA GLU A 93 8.47 3.91 -6.40
C GLU A 93 8.63 2.68 -5.47
N HIS A 94 7.79 2.54 -4.45
CA HIS A 94 7.95 1.50 -3.41
C HIS A 94 6.90 0.36 -3.51
N TYR A 95 5.97 0.43 -4.46
CA TYR A 95 4.95 -0.60 -4.63
C TYR A 95 5.57 -1.92 -5.08
N GLY A 96 5.33 -3.00 -4.34
CA GLY A 96 5.77 -4.34 -4.74
C GLY A 96 7.28 -4.59 -4.65
N GLU A 97 8.05 -3.74 -3.98
CA GLU A 97 9.50 -3.93 -3.78
C GLU A 97 9.82 -5.18 -2.92
N GLY A 98 8.83 -5.78 -2.25
CA GLY A 98 8.99 -6.95 -1.37
C GLY A 98 8.55 -8.31 -1.93
N ASP A 99 8.07 -8.40 -3.18
CA ASP A 99 7.49 -9.65 -3.71
C ASP A 99 8.54 -10.71 -4.11
N GLU A 100 9.83 -10.37 -4.20
CA GLU A 100 10.89 -11.36 -4.45
C GLU A 100 11.18 -12.29 -3.25
N ASN A 101 10.57 -12.07 -2.07
CA ASN A 101 10.91 -12.82 -0.85
C ASN A 101 9.73 -13.47 -0.10
N ARG A 102 8.57 -13.70 -0.74
CA ARG A 102 7.37 -14.27 -0.06
C ARG A 102 6.90 -15.64 -0.54
N GLN A 103 7.74 -16.42 -1.23
CA GLN A 103 7.54 -17.88 -1.31
C GLN A 103 8.13 -18.57 -0.06
N SER A 104 7.59 -18.29 1.12
CA SER A 104 7.71 -19.13 2.33
C SER A 104 7.10 -18.33 3.49
N VAL A 105 5.79 -18.47 3.72
CA VAL A 105 5.13 -18.56 5.04
C VAL A 105 3.63 -18.55 4.74
N CYS A 106 3.11 -19.73 4.40
CA CYS A 106 1.73 -20.12 4.68
C CYS A 106 1.55 -21.63 4.40
N GLN A 107 2.40 -22.47 5.01
CA GLN A 107 2.08 -23.88 5.21
C GLN A 107 2.57 -24.35 6.59
N THR A 108 1.89 -23.88 7.63
CA THR A 108 1.72 -24.60 8.91
C THR A 108 0.55 -23.89 9.58
N ASN A 109 -0.64 -24.47 9.73
CA ASN A 109 -0.91 -25.55 10.66
C ASN A 109 -2.21 -26.27 10.25
N ASN A 110 -2.16 -27.57 10.01
CA ASN A 110 -3.33 -28.44 10.22
C ASN A 110 -3.12 -29.16 11.54
N THR A 111 -3.79 -28.64 12.58
CA THR A 111 -4.11 -29.37 13.80
C THR A 111 -5.06 -30.51 13.45
N ASN A 112 -4.64 -31.76 13.64
CA ASN A 112 -5.57 -32.88 13.81
C ASN A 112 -5.37 -33.45 15.21
N THR A 113 -6.23 -32.98 16.12
CA THR A 113 -6.64 -33.70 17.32
C THR A 113 -7.60 -34.79 16.88
N GLY A 114 -7.29 -36.05 17.18
CA GLY A 114 -8.16 -37.20 16.92
C GLY A 114 -7.73 -38.38 17.78
N ALA A 115 -8.52 -38.65 18.82
CA ALA A 115 -8.44 -39.80 19.71
C ALA A 115 -8.89 -41.11 18.99
N SER A 116 -8.77 -42.23 19.73
CA SER A 116 -9.12 -43.64 19.40
C SER A 116 -7.90 -44.48 19.00
N GLU A 117 -7.54 -45.60 19.65
CA GLU A 117 -8.08 -46.46 20.72
C GLU A 117 -6.92 -47.04 21.55
#